data_AF-A0A2I0AAR8-F1
#
_entry.id   AF-A0A2I0AAR8-F1
#
_cell.length_a   1.000
_cell.length_b   1.000
_cell.length_c   1.000
_cell.angle_alpha   90.00
_cell.angle_beta   90.00
_cell.angle_gamma   90.00
#
_symmetry.space_group_name_H-M   'P 1'
#
loop_
_entity.id
_entity.type
_entity.pdbx_description
1 polymer ?
#
loop_
_entity_poly.entity_id
_entity_poly.type
_entity_poly.pdbx_seq_one_letter_code
_entity_poly.pdbx_strand_id
1 'polypeptide(L)'
;MIIPPTADFRPNSPPQGSVCVYRAQVEYGLMLPPQPEFKEILNSFQIVPTQLSPNVVAYVYSFLKLLQAQGIPWTLTLFRNLFSWMAVPGYG
;
A
#
# COMPACT_ATOMS: atom_id res chain seq x y z
N MET A 1 19.05 12.12 -6.40
CA MET A 1 19.65 11.89 -5.07
C MET A 1 18.79 10.88 -4.34
N ILE A 2 19.36 9.78 -3.83
CA ILE A 2 18.63 8.82 -2.99
C ILE A 2 18.77 9.31 -1.56
N ILE A 3 17.65 9.66 -0.91
CA ILE A 3 17.64 10.14 0.47
C ILE A 3 17.27 8.94 1.36
N PRO A 4 18.14 8.53 2.31
CA PRO A 4 17.79 7.47 3.25
C PRO A 4 16.66 7.95 4.18
N PRO A 5 15.76 7.05 4.60
CA PRO A 5 14.69 7.43 5.51
C PRO A 5 15.26 7.90 6.86
N THR A 6 14.83 9.07 7.34
CA THR A 6 15.09 9.61 8.68
C THR A 6 13.93 9.24 9.61
N ALA A 7 14.09 9.44 10.92
CA ALA A 7 13.06 9.11 11.92
C ALA A 7 11.70 9.80 11.67
N ASP A 8 11.71 10.96 11.00
CA ASP A 8 10.51 11.74 10.70
C ASP A 8 9.80 11.30 9.40
N PHE A 9 10.48 10.52 8.54
CA PHE A 9 9.89 10.03 7.31
C PHE A 9 9.03 8.82 7.58
N ARG A 10 7.72 9.00 7.43
CA ARG A 10 6.78 7.88 7.43
C ARG A 10 6.94 7.14 6.10
N PRO A 11 7.13 5.81 6.13
CA PRO A 11 7.29 5.02 4.90
C PRO A 11 6.18 5.30 3.89
N ASN A 12 4.94 5.48 4.36
CA ASN A 12 3.75 5.68 3.52
C ASN A 12 3.50 7.14 3.10
N SER A 13 4.27 8.10 3.61
CA SER A 13 4.04 9.54 3.39
C SER A 13 5.39 10.25 3.18
N PRO A 14 5.98 10.12 1.97
CA PRO A 14 7.21 10.82 1.65
C PRO A 14 6.98 12.35 1.65
N PRO A 15 8.01 13.15 1.92
CA PRO A 15 7.93 14.61 1.82
C PRO A 15 7.55 15.06 0.40
N GLN A 16 6.98 16.26 0.29
CA GLN A 16 6.53 16.82 -0.98
C GLN A 16 7.67 16.86 -2.00
N GLY A 17 7.39 16.44 -3.23
CA GLY A 17 8.38 16.35 -4.31
C GLY A 17 9.29 15.12 -4.26
N SER A 18 9.07 14.20 -3.30
CA SER A 18 9.83 12.95 -3.18
C SER A 18 8.98 11.72 -3.47
N VAL A 19 9.63 10.64 -3.91
CA VAL A 19 9.01 9.32 -4.12
C VAL A 19 9.68 8.31 -3.20
N CYS A 20 8.88 7.49 -2.52
CA CYS A 20 9.36 6.36 -1.73
C CYS A 20 9.36 5.11 -2.60
N VAL A 21 10.50 4.41 -2.66
CA VAL A 21 10.66 3.15 -3.41
C VAL A 21 11.04 2.06 -2.41
N TYR A 22 10.26 0.98 -2.37
CA TYR A 22 10.51 -0.15 -1.48
C TYR A 22 11.30 -1.21 -2.23
N ARG A 23 12.54 -1.43 -1.83
CA ARG A 23 13.44 -2.39 -2.49
C ARG A 23 12.81 -3.78 -2.65
N ALA A 24 12.24 -4.33 -1.57
CA ALA A 24 11.60 -5.65 -1.62
C ALA A 24 10.46 -5.70 -2.66
N GLN A 25 9.64 -4.65 -2.76
CA GLN A 25 8.56 -4.60 -3.76
C GLN A 25 9.11 -4.56 -5.18
N VAL A 26 10.18 -3.78 -5.42
CA VAL A 26 10.86 -3.74 -6.74
C VAL A 26 11.45 -5.10 -7.09
N GLU A 27 12.06 -5.80 -6.12
CA GLU A 27 12.60 -7.15 -6.31
C GLU A 27 11.48 -8.16 -6.65
N TYR A 28 10.27 -7.97 -6.11
CA TYR A 28 9.07 -8.73 -6.49
C TYR A 28 8.36 -8.22 -7.76
N GLY A 29 8.94 -7.25 -8.48
CA GLY A 29 8.39 -6.71 -9.74
C GLY A 29 7.21 -5.75 -9.58
N LEU A 30 6.89 -5.32 -8.36
CA LEU A 30 5.85 -4.33 -8.09
C LEU A 30 6.38 -2.92 -8.34
N MET A 31 6.12 -2.40 -9.54
CA MET A 31 6.51 -1.04 -9.95
C MET A 31 5.35 -0.02 -9.90
N LEU A 32 4.25 -0.35 -9.24
CA LEU A 32 3.07 0.51 -9.21
C LEU A 32 3.26 1.69 -8.24
N PRO A 33 3.03 2.94 -8.68
CA PRO A 33 3.09 4.08 -7.78
C PRO A 33 1.97 3.96 -6.73
N PRO A 34 2.27 4.13 -5.43
CA PRO A 34 1.28 3.98 -4.37
C PRO A 34 0.15 5.01 -4.54
N GLN A 35 -1.04 4.52 -4.91
CA GLN A 35 -2.26 5.30 -5.05
C GLN A 35 -2.67 5.93 -3.70
N PRO A 36 -3.36 7.09 -3.68
CA PRO A 36 -3.82 7.73 -2.44
C PRO A 36 -4.63 6.80 -1.52
N GLU A 37 -5.52 6.00 -2.09
CA GLU A 37 -6.37 5.02 -1.39
C GLU A 37 -5.52 3.91 -0.78
N PHE A 38 -4.50 3.44 -1.50
CA PHE A 38 -3.55 2.45 -1.00
C PHE A 38 -2.79 3.00 0.21
N LYS A 39 -2.33 4.26 0.16
CA LYS A 39 -1.68 4.93 1.29
C LYS A 39 -2.63 5.07 2.49
N GLU A 40 -3.89 5.38 2.25
CA GLU A 40 -4.91 5.50 3.30
C GLU A 40 -5.11 4.16 4.04
N ILE A 41 -5.17 3.05 3.32
CA ILE A 41 -5.22 1.70 3.90
C ILE A 41 -3.98 1.45 4.77
N LEU A 42 -2.78 1.64 4.21
CA LEU A 42 -1.52 1.38 4.92
C LEU A 42 -1.43 2.22 6.21
N ASN A 43 -1.78 3.50 6.14
CA ASN A 43 -1.82 4.40 7.29
C ASN A 43 -2.88 4.00 8.31
N SER A 44 -4.08 3.60 7.86
CA SER A 44 -5.16 3.15 8.73
C SER A 44 -4.76 1.96 9.60
N PHE A 45 -3.99 1.03 9.04
CA PHE A 45 -3.55 -0.18 9.73
C PHE A 45 -2.14 -0.09 10.31
N GLN A 46 -1.47 1.07 10.17
CA GLN A 46 -0.08 1.28 10.61
C GLN A 46 0.89 0.23 10.03
N ILE A 47 0.63 -0.20 8.79
CA ILE A 47 1.45 -1.18 8.08
C ILE A 47 2.26 -0.50 6.98
N VAL A 48 3.41 -1.08 6.63
CA VAL A 48 4.24 -0.61 5.52
C VAL A 48 4.13 -1.56 4.32
N PRO A 49 4.33 -1.08 3.08
CA PRO A 49 4.20 -1.89 1.87
C PRO A 49 5.07 -3.16 1.85
N THR A 50 6.21 -3.14 2.54
CA THR A 50 7.12 -4.30 2.66
C THR A 50 6.59 -5.40 3.57
N GLN A 51 5.59 -5.12 4.42
CA GLN A 51 4.91 -6.13 5.25
C GLN A 51 3.79 -6.85 4.49
N LEU A 52 3.46 -6.39 3.28
CA LEU A 52 2.42 -6.99 2.46
C LEU A 52 3.05 -7.98 1.48
N SER A 53 2.43 -9.15 1.32
CA SER A 53 2.78 -10.04 0.23
C SER A 53 2.41 -9.40 -1.12
N PRO A 54 3.11 -9.73 -2.21
CA PRO A 54 2.79 -9.16 -3.52
C PRO A 54 1.34 -9.38 -3.96
N ASN A 55 0.76 -10.52 -3.59
CA ASN A 55 -0.64 -10.85 -3.88
C ASN A 55 -1.61 -9.90 -3.17
N VAL A 56 -1.32 -9.50 -1.93
CA VAL A 56 -2.15 -8.52 -1.22
C VAL A 56 -2.18 -7.19 -1.97
N VAL A 57 -1.02 -6.72 -2.45
CA VAL A 57 -0.93 -5.49 -3.24
C VAL A 57 -1.81 -5.62 -4.49
N ALA A 58 -1.71 -6.74 -5.21
CA ALA A 58 -2.55 -7.01 -6.39
C ALA A 58 -4.06 -7.01 -6.06
N TYR A 59 -4.47 -7.60 -4.94
CA TYR A 59 -5.88 -7.61 -4.53
C TYR A 59 -6.42 -6.22 -4.23
N VAL A 60 -5.66 -5.39 -3.51
CA VAL A 60 -6.09 -4.02 -3.19
C VAL A 60 -6.26 -3.20 -4.47
N TYR A 61 -5.30 -3.28 -5.40
CA TYR A 61 -5.41 -2.56 -6.68
C TYR A 61 -6.56 -3.08 -7.55
N SER A 62 -6.76 -4.39 -7.59
CA SER A 62 -7.88 -5.00 -8.32
C SER A 62 -9.23 -4.55 -7.75
N PHE A 63 -9.33 -4.48 -6.42
CA PHE A 63 -10.53 -3.97 -5.74
C PHE A 63 -10.81 -2.50 -6.10
N LEU A 64 -9.80 -1.64 -6.04
CA LEU A 64 -9.95 -0.22 -6.43
C LEU A 64 -10.40 -0.09 -7.89
N LYS A 65 -9.84 -0.90 -8.80
CA LYS A 65 -10.26 -0.91 -10.21
C LYS A 65 -11.68 -1.43 -10.40
N LEU A 66 -12.11 -2.41 -9.61
CA LEU A 66 -13.48 -2.90 -9.62
C LEU A 66 -14.45 -1.81 -9.18
N LEU A 67 -14.17 -1.10 -8.08
CA LEU A 67 -14.99 0.02 -7.62
C LEU A 67 -15.12 1.11 -8.70
N GLN A 68 -14.00 1.47 -9.33
CA GLN A 68 -13.96 2.41 -10.44
C GLN A 68 -14.85 1.96 -11.60
N ALA A 69 -14.76 0.68 -12.01
CA ALA A 69 -15.56 0.13 -13.11
C ALA A 69 -17.06 0.09 -12.79
N GLN A 70 -17.43 -0.05 -11.53
CA GLN A 70 -18.83 -0.06 -11.06
C GLN A 70 -19.36 1.34 -10.69
N GLY A 71 -18.53 2.39 -10.77
CA GLY A 71 -18.90 3.75 -10.36
C GLY A 71 -19.15 3.89 -8.85
N ILE A 72 -18.64 2.96 -8.04
CA ILE A 72 -18.81 2.98 -6.58
C ILE A 72 -17.68 3.84 -5.99
N PRO A 73 -17.99 4.85 -5.16
CA PRO A 73 -16.95 5.66 -4.52
C PRO A 73 -16.16 4.82 -3.51
N TRP A 74 -14.83 5.00 -3.54
CA TRP A 74 -13.94 4.44 -2.52
C TRP A 74 -14.26 5.01 -1.14
N THR A 75 -14.30 4.14 -0.13
CA THR A 75 -14.22 4.55 1.27
C THR A 75 -13.40 3.52 2.05
N LEU A 76 -12.62 3.99 3.03
CA LEU A 76 -11.87 3.11 3.93
C LEU A 76 -12.80 2.16 4.71
N THR A 77 -14.01 2.61 5.07
CA THR A 77 -15.03 1.79 5.72
C THR A 77 -15.46 0.61 4.86
N LEU A 78 -15.67 0.83 3.55
CA LEU A 78 -16.02 -0.25 2.62
C LEU A 78 -14.92 -1.33 2.57
N PHE A 79 -13.65 -0.91 2.53
CA PHE A 79 -12.53 -1.85 2.57
C PHE A 79 -12.51 -2.66 3.86
N ARG A 80 -12.66 -2.01 5.01
CA ARG A 80 -12.68 -2.66 6.34
C ARG A 80 -13.84 -3.65 6.50
N ASN A 81 -14.97 -3.41 5.83
CA ASN A 81 -16.11 -4.31 5.88
C ASN A 81 -15.93 -5.57 5.02
N LEU A 82 -15.07 -5.52 3.99
CA LEU A 82 -14.89 -6.60 3.02
C LEU A 82 -13.60 -7.38 3.21
N PHE A 83 -12.56 -6.76 3.75
CA PHE A 83 -11.24 -7.34 3.90
C PHE A 83 -10.81 -7.39 5.37
N SER A 84 -10.17 -8.48 5.75
CA SER A 84 -9.46 -8.64 7.01
C SER A 84 -8.00 -9.01 6.75
N TRP A 85 -7.13 -8.61 7.68
CA TRP A 85 -5.72 -8.97 7.62
C TRP A 85 -5.50 -10.33 8.27
N MET A 86 -4.67 -11.16 7.65
CA MET A 86 -4.16 -12.39 8.26
C MET A 86 -2.64 -12.33 8.30
N ALA A 87 -2.07 -12.51 9.49
CA ALA A 87 -0.63 -12.70 9.64
C ALA A 87 -0.28 -14.13 9.20
N VAL A 88 0.63 -14.25 8.24
CA VAL A 88 1.15 -15.55 7.80
C VAL A 88 2.55 -15.71 8.39
N PRO A 89 2.78 -16.70 9.28
CA PRO A 89 4.12 -16.99 9.79
C PRO A 89 5.07 -17.37 8.64
N GLY A 90 6.29 -16.82 8.63
CA GLY A 90 7.34 -17.19 7.67
C GLY A 90 7.63 -16.16 6.57
N TYR A 91 6.93 -15.03 6.54
CA TYR A 91 7.32 -13.84 5.76
C TYR A 91 7.80 -12.75 6.73
N GLY A 92 9.12 -12.60 6.86
CA GLY A 92 9.78 -11.60 7.70
C GLY A 92 11.21 -11.36 7.23
#